data_AF-A0AAV8WZX6-F1
#
_entry.id   AF-A0AAV8WZX6-F1
#
_cell.length_a   1.000
_cell.length_b   1.000
_cell.length_c   1.000
_cell.angle_alpha   90.00
_cell.angle_beta   90.00
_cell.angle_gamma   90.00
#
_symmetry.space_group_name_H-M   'P 1'
#
loop_
_entity.id
_entity.type
_entity.pdbx_description
1 polymer ?
#
loop_
_entity_poly.entity_id
_entity_poly.type
_entity_poly.pdbx_seq_one_letter_code
_entity_poly.pdbx_strand_id
1 'polypeptide(L)' 'MLLIRHPNIKLFISQGGIQSIEEAIFTHVPMVVMPFYGDQLKNARIVERKEFGKFVNHKPMLIKEGLKNAIVEVISNPK' A
#
# COMPACT_ATOMS: atom_id res chain seq x y z
N MET A 1 1.13 -18.43 3.39
CA MET A 1 0.63 -17.04 3.58
C MET A 1 0.43 -16.44 2.20
N LEU A 2 -0.82 -16.38 1.72
CA LEU A 2 -1.22 -16.15 0.32
C LEU A 2 -2.61 -15.49 0.23
N LEU A 3 -3.01 -14.76 1.27
CA LEU A 3 -4.35 -14.18 1.41
C LEU A 3 -4.71 -13.33 0.19
N ILE A 4 -3.74 -12.63 -0.38
CA ILE A 4 -3.96 -11.76 -1.54
C ILE A 4 -3.66 -12.41 -2.92
N ARG A 5 -3.44 -13.74 -3.00
CA ARG A 5 -3.19 -14.45 -4.28
C ARG A 5 -4.40 -14.68 -5.17
N HIS A 6 -5.57 -14.12 -4.84
CA HIS A 6 -6.76 -14.30 -5.66
C HIS A 6 -6.70 -13.39 -6.92
N PRO A 7 -7.00 -13.90 -8.13
CA PRO A 7 -6.84 -13.14 -9.39
C PRO A 7 -7.71 -11.86 -9.50
N ASN A 8 -8.76 -11.78 -8.68
CA ASN A 8 -9.65 -10.62 -8.62
C ASN A 8 -9.16 -9.52 -7.67
N ILE A 9 -8.10 -9.75 -6.89
CA ILE A 9 -7.52 -8.72 -6.04
C ILE A 9 -6.67 -7.80 -6.91
N LYS A 10 -6.98 -6.51 -6.88
CA LYS A 10 -6.32 -5.48 -7.71
C LYS A 10 -5.48 -4.49 -6.91
N LEU A 11 -5.68 -4.45 -5.60
CA LEU A 11 -4.99 -3.53 -4.70
C LEU A 11 -5.00 -4.11 -3.29
N PHE A 12 -3.90 -3.92 -2.57
CA PHE A 12 -3.83 -4.22 -1.13
C PHE A 12 -3.58 -2.94 -0.32
N ILE A 13 -4.48 -2.62 0.63
CA ILE A 13 -4.27 -1.52 1.57
C ILE A 13 -3.78 -2.10 2.89
N SER A 14 -2.61 -1.65 3.36
CA SER A 14 -1.98 -2.18 4.57
C SER A 14 -1.35 -1.08 5.41
N GLN A 15 -1.14 -1.35 6.70
CA GLN A 15 -0.35 -0.48 7.57
C GLN A 15 1.16 -0.46 7.22
N GLY A 16 1.65 -1.37 6.36
CA GLY A 16 3.06 -1.42 5.97
C GLY A 16 3.95 -2.22 6.93
N GLY A 17 3.38 -3.24 7.58
CA GLY A 17 4.18 -4.27 8.24
C GLY A 17 4.98 -5.07 7.21
N ILE A 18 6.19 -5.51 7.57
CA ILE A 18 7.12 -6.13 6.61
C ILE A 18 6.52 -7.39 5.94
N GLN A 19 5.79 -8.21 6.70
CA GLN A 19 5.13 -9.41 6.17
C GLN A 19 4.07 -9.07 5.11
N SER A 20 3.30 -7.99 5.30
CA SER A 20 2.33 -7.52 4.32
C SER A 20 2.99 -7.01 3.04
N ILE A 21 4.16 -6.37 3.19
CA ILE A 21 4.95 -5.88 2.04
C ILE A 21 5.53 -7.07 1.27
N GLU A 22 6.10 -8.06 1.95
CA GLU A 22 6.61 -9.28 1.31
C GLU A 22 5.51 -10.02 0.56
N GLU A 23 4.30 -10.11 1.13
CA GLU A 23 3.16 -10.73 0.46
C GLU A 23 2.73 -9.93 -0.79
N ALA A 24 2.65 -8.59 -0.70
CA ALA A 24 2.33 -7.73 -1.85
C ALA A 24 3.34 -7.92 -2.99
N ILE A 25 4.64 -7.95 -2.66
CA ILE A 25 5.73 -8.17 -3.62
C ILE A 25 5.62 -9.56 -4.24
N PHE A 26 5.48 -10.61 -3.43
CA PHE A 26 5.42 -11.99 -3.92
C PHE A 26 4.23 -12.24 -4.85
N THR A 27 3.11 -11.58 -4.57
CA THR A 27 1.86 -11.72 -5.32
C THR A 27 1.71 -10.75 -6.48
N HIS A 28 2.65 -9.81 -6.64
CA HIS A 28 2.58 -8.72 -7.62
C HIS A 28 1.28 -7.92 -7.53
N VAL A 29 0.72 -7.81 -6.32
CA VAL A 29 -0.45 -6.98 -6.03
C VAL A 29 0.06 -5.62 -5.57
N PRO A 30 -0.24 -4.53 -6.29
CA PRO A 30 0.24 -3.22 -5.90
C PRO A 30 -0.47 -2.76 -4.61
N MET A 31 0.16 -1.84 -3.86
CA MET A 31 -0.32 -1.52 -2.51
C MET A 31 -0.44 -0.02 -2.20
N VAL A 32 -1.40 0.30 -1.32
CA VAL A 32 -1.46 1.58 -0.60
C VAL A 32 -1.05 1.33 0.84
N VAL A 33 -0.12 2.12 1.36
CA VAL A 33 0.42 1.99 2.70
C VAL A 33 -0.05 3.15 3.58
N MET A 34 -0.76 2.83 4.65
CA MET A 34 -1.24 3.78 5.65
C MET A 34 -0.63 3.46 7.02
N PRO A 35 0.56 3.98 7.35
CA PRO A 35 1.28 3.62 8.56
C PRO A 35 0.67 4.22 9.81
N PHE A 36 0.58 3.44 10.89
CA PHE A 36 0.04 3.86 12.19
C PHE A 36 1.11 4.01 13.27
N TYR A 37 2.04 3.05 13.39
CA TYR A 37 3.01 3.00 14.49
C TYR A 37 4.38 2.43 14.08
N GLY A 38 5.42 2.74 14.85
CA GLY A 38 6.73 2.11 14.76
C GLY A 38 7.44 2.29 13.41
N ASP A 39 7.97 1.19 12.88
CA ASP A 39 8.74 1.11 11.64
C ASP A 39 7.88 1.28 10.36
N GLN A 40 6.56 1.20 10.49
CA GLN A 40 5.62 1.27 9.38
C GLN A 40 5.79 2.54 8.54
N LEU A 41 6.09 3.70 9.15
CA LEU A 41 6.32 4.94 8.41
C LEU A 41 7.57 4.85 7.53
N LYS A 42 8.63 4.23 8.04
CA LYS A 42 9.85 3.98 7.26
C LYS A 42 9.55 3.02 6.11
N ASN A 43 8.79 1.96 6.37
CA ASN A 43 8.40 0.99 5.36
C ASN A 43 7.53 1.64 4.26
N ALA A 44 6.54 2.45 4.63
CA ALA A 44 5.69 3.19 3.69
C ALA A 44 6.50 4.10 2.77
N ARG A 45 7.50 4.81 3.31
CA ARG A 45 8.41 5.65 2.51
C ARG A 45 9.31 4.82 1.58
N ILE A 46 9.75 3.65 2.02
CA ILE A 46 10.50 2.73 1.16
C ILE A 46 9.60 2.22 0.02
N VAL A 47 8.34 1.90 0.33
CA VAL A 47 7.34 1.44 -0.65
C VAL A 47 7.14 2.47 -1.75
N GLU A 48 6.87 3.71 -1.36
CA GLU A 48 6.67 4.82 -2.29
C GLU A 48 7.95 5.12 -3.10
N ARG A 49 9.12 5.17 -2.45
CA ARG A 49 10.40 5.45 -3.12
C ARG A 49 10.82 4.36 -4.11
N LYS A 50 10.53 3.09 -3.81
CA LYS A 50 10.77 1.96 -4.72
C LYS A 50 9.65 1.78 -5.74
N GLU A 51 8.67 2.67 -5.73
CA GLU A 51 7.61 2.72 -6.72
C GLU A 51 6.76 1.44 -6.80
N PHE A 52 6.62 0.65 -5.73
CA PHE A 52 5.74 -0.52 -5.72
C PHE A 52 4.41 -0.29 -4.98
N GLY A 53 4.15 0.95 -4.58
CA GLY A 53 2.92 1.36 -3.93
C GLY A 53 2.91 2.84 -3.59
N LYS A 54 1.85 3.30 -2.93
CA LYS A 54 1.67 4.70 -2.52
C LYS A 54 1.55 4.83 -1.02
N PHE A 55 2.22 5.83 -0.44
CA PHE A 55 2.03 6.17 0.97
C PHE A 55 0.86 7.15 1.12
N VAL A 56 -0.03 6.87 2.09
CA VAL A 56 -1.13 7.77 2.47
C VAL A 56 -0.98 8.15 3.95
N ASN A 57 -0.94 9.45 4.20
CA ASN A 57 -0.97 9.99 5.55
C ASN A 57 -2.42 10.17 6.02
N HIS A 58 -2.75 9.67 7.21
CA HIS A 58 -4.08 9.80 7.82
C HIS A 58 -4.12 10.84 8.97
N LYS A 59 -3.03 11.55 9.23
CA LYS A 59 -2.91 12.54 10.32
C LYS A 59 -2.98 13.98 9.78
N PRO A 60 -3.70 14.89 10.46
CA PRO A 60 -4.51 14.67 11.67
C PRO A 60 -5.84 13.93 11.40
N MET A 61 -6.31 13.91 10.14
CA MET A 61 -7.51 13.21 9.71
C MET A 61 -7.31 12.68 8.29
N LEU A 62 -7.89 11.50 7.99
CA LEU A 62 -7.88 10.94 6.65
C LEU A 62 -8.84 11.72 5.74
N ILE A 63 -8.32 12.18 4.60
CA ILE A 63 -9.11 12.84 3.56
C ILE A 63 -9.60 11.79 2.57
N LYS A 64 -10.92 11.72 2.36
CA LYS A 64 -11.56 10.74 1.46
C LYS A 64 -11.03 10.84 0.03
N GLU A 65 -10.95 12.05 -0.51
CA GLU A 65 -10.42 12.32 -1.84
C GLU A 65 -8.95 11.90 -1.94
N GLY A 66 -8.15 12.14 -0.90
CA GLY A 66 -6.74 11.74 -0.85
C GLY A 66 -6.57 10.22 -0.96
N LEU A 67 -7.35 9.46 -0.20
CA LEU A 67 -7.33 7.99 -0.28
C LEU A 67 -7.84 7.51 -1.64
N LYS A 68 -8.94 8.07 -2.15
CA LYS A 68 -9.49 7.71 -3.47
C LYS A 68 -8.47 7.93 -4.58
N ASN A 69 -7.77 9.07 -4.57
CA ASN A 69 -6.76 9.38 -5.57
C ASN A 69 -5.58 8.42 -5.49
N ALA A 70 -5.10 8.09 -4.29
CA ALA A 70 -4.05 7.09 -4.11
C ALA A 70 -4.46 5.71 -4.63
N ILE A 71 -5.70 5.28 -4.36
CA ILE A 71 -6.24 4.02 -4.90
C ILE A 71 -6.23 4.05 -6.44
N VAL A 72 -6.77 5.12 -7.05
CA VAL A 72 -6.84 5.26 -8.51
C VAL A 72 -5.43 5.31 -9.12
N GLU A 73 -4.50 6.07 -8.53
CA GLU A 73 -3.11 6.17 -8.98
C GLU A 73 -2.45 4.79 -9.03
N VAL A 74 -2.59 4.00 -7.96
CA VAL A 74 -1.94 2.69 -7.85
C VAL A 74 -2.55 1.65 -8.78
N ILE A 75 -3.88 1.62 -8.96
CA ILE A 75 -4.53 0.64 -9.86
C ILE A 75 -4.40 1.01 -11.34
N SER A 76 -4.30 2.30 -11.66
CA SER A 76 -4.15 2.77 -13.05
C SER A 76 -2.71 2.72 -13.55
N ASN A 77 -1.74 2.60 -12.66
CA ASN A 77 -0.33 2.45 -13.00
C ASN A 77 0.25 1.21 -12.27
N PRO A 78 -0.10 -0.02 -12.72
CA PRO A 78 0.52 -1.22 -12.18
C PRO A 78 2.02 -1.18 -12.50
N LYS A 79 2.84 -0.98 -11.46
CA LYS A 79 4.30 -0.94 -11.50
C LYS A 79 4.90 -2.31 -11.19
#